data_AF-A0A419FSQ4-F1
#
_entry.id   AF-A0A419FSQ4-F1
#
_cell.length_a   1.000
_cell.length_b   1.000
_cell.length_c   1.000
_cell.angle_alpha   90.00
_cell.angle_beta   90.00
_cell.angle_gamma   90.00
#
_symmetry.space_group_name_H-M   'P 1'
#
loop_
_entity.id
_entity.type
_entity.pdbx_description
1 polymer ?
#
loop_
_entity_poly.entity_id
_entity_poly.type
_entity_poly.pdbx_seq_one_letter_code
_entity_poly.pdbx_strand_id
1 'polypeptide(L)'
;MSKDSKLITILVILYAFLVFSLTVTVSAEEASLGAWVLKETPSRTVMCEERNSCFSPNVVVTDSTVYITYFAKEGECDAQYNSKAAWNVPPTELKPGESMISTLSLSASQSTDCPGGEPIIGVTLYMGKSELLGDWAGSWEIMERVEIRGWLKKGKDLTDTRAITWKVPSGSDGEELHVKFASGFSTLPAGDKTFLYEYKSNNLSSDNAKKEKKSSPVSCSAFFKSGSADSSGIKLKSDDLLNLITIIPAAYARDSGARFADFSGEVAVAPGLDPKDAQPAELNMVLEVGSIITTESDSSAIISFADMTTFCMQSFSKVILDTPPEKDSKLQLLTGKILLNVEKMIKDGTLSVTMNQAVAGIKATTLVLEETENQSVLKVVQGEVEFTSLATGEKQMVRTGEMLVANSSGLSKIDWFDLEEEKKSWENLESGENKSKSWTRFFWVLVIGVLALFAVGYFFAKKKK
;
A
#
# COMPACT_ATOMS: atom_id res chain seq x y z
N MET A 1 -38.14 2.59 -68.32
CA MET A 1 -37.47 1.95 -67.16
C MET A 1 -38.51 1.68 -66.10
N SER A 2 -38.78 0.40 -65.77
CA SER A 2 -39.73 0.05 -64.72
C SER A 2 -39.20 0.47 -63.35
N LYS A 3 -40.10 0.62 -62.37
CA LYS A 3 -39.74 0.95 -60.98
C LYS A 3 -38.64 0.02 -60.43
N ASP A 4 -38.60 -1.22 -60.89
CA ASP A 4 -37.67 -2.24 -60.41
C ASP A 4 -36.22 -1.98 -60.87
N SER A 5 -36.03 -1.36 -62.04
CA SER A 5 -34.70 -0.99 -62.55
C SER A 5 -34.04 0.12 -61.72
N LYS A 6 -34.83 1.02 -61.13
CA LYS A 6 -34.30 2.10 -60.27
C LYS A 6 -33.88 1.57 -58.90
N LEU A 7 -34.57 0.57 -58.35
CA LEU A 7 -34.24 -0.02 -57.06
C LEU A 7 -32.91 -0.78 -57.11
N ILE A 8 -32.67 -1.54 -58.17
CA ILE A 8 -31.43 -2.31 -58.37
C ILE A 8 -30.23 -1.36 -58.50
N THR A 9 -30.39 -0.26 -59.22
CA THR A 9 -29.30 0.72 -59.41
C THR A 9 -28.91 1.40 -58.09
N ILE A 10 -29.89 1.72 -57.24
CA ILE A 10 -29.64 2.30 -55.90
C ILE A 10 -28.94 1.30 -54.99
N LEU A 11 -29.33 0.02 -55.01
CA LEU A 11 -28.68 -1.02 -54.21
C LEU A 11 -27.23 -1.27 -54.63
N VAL A 12 -26.92 -1.22 -55.93
CA VAL A 12 -25.55 -1.38 -56.42
C VAL A 12 -24.67 -0.20 -56.02
N ILE A 13 -25.18 1.03 -56.05
CA ILE A 13 -24.45 2.23 -55.61
C ILE A 13 -24.20 2.20 -54.09
N LEU A 14 -25.20 1.78 -53.30
CA LEU A 14 -25.04 1.61 -51.86
C LEU A 14 -24.02 0.51 -51.52
N TYR A 15 -24.05 -0.61 -52.24
CA TYR A 15 -23.08 -1.69 -52.06
C TYR A 15 -21.66 -1.24 -52.43
N ALA A 16 -21.50 -0.48 -53.53
CA ALA A 16 -20.22 0.10 -53.91
C ALA A 16 -19.70 1.09 -52.85
N PHE A 17 -20.56 1.93 -52.26
CA PHE A 17 -20.18 2.82 -51.16
C PHE A 17 -19.78 2.04 -49.89
N LEU A 18 -20.46 0.94 -49.59
CA LEU A 18 -20.15 0.09 -48.45
C LEU A 18 -18.80 -0.63 -48.62
N VAL A 19 -18.49 -1.09 -49.84
CA VAL A 19 -17.22 -1.75 -50.15
C VAL A 19 -16.06 -0.75 -50.23
N PHE A 20 -16.28 0.49 -50.69
CA PHE A 20 -15.22 1.50 -50.78
C PHE A 20 -14.90 2.20 -49.44
N SER A 21 -15.77 2.07 -48.45
CA SER A 21 -15.53 2.58 -47.08
C SER A 21 -14.64 1.64 -46.25
N LEU A 22 -14.28 0.47 -46.77
CA LEU A 22 -13.26 -0.44 -46.24
C LEU A 22 -11.88 -0.05 -46.79
N THR A 23 -11.48 1.20 -46.65
CA THR A 23 -10.05 1.54 -46.69
C THR A 23 -9.44 0.99 -45.41
N VAL A 24 -8.79 -0.16 -45.55
CA VAL A 24 -7.92 -0.76 -44.54
C VAL A 24 -6.92 0.30 -44.10
N THR A 25 -7.15 0.91 -42.95
CA THR A 25 -6.07 1.49 -42.17
C THR A 25 -5.18 0.31 -41.84
N VAL A 26 -4.11 0.16 -42.61
CA VAL A 26 -2.96 -0.64 -42.21
C VAL A 26 -2.40 0.12 -41.02
N SER A 27 -3.00 -0.12 -39.86
CA SER A 27 -2.39 0.16 -38.57
C SER A 27 -1.07 -0.56 -38.65
N ALA A 28 0.02 0.20 -38.74
CA ALA A 28 1.35 -0.34 -38.55
C ALA A 28 1.24 -1.22 -37.31
N GLU A 29 1.52 -2.50 -37.50
CA GLU A 29 1.51 -3.49 -36.45
C GLU A 29 2.56 -3.02 -35.45
N GLU A 30 2.12 -2.23 -34.46
CA GLU A 30 2.90 -1.82 -33.30
C GLU A 30 3.24 -3.13 -32.61
N ALA A 31 4.37 -3.72 -33.03
CA ALA A 31 5.00 -4.84 -32.38
C ALA A 31 4.90 -4.57 -30.89
N SER A 32 4.15 -5.41 -30.18
CA SER A 32 3.59 -5.13 -28.86
C SER A 32 4.67 -4.57 -27.93
N LEU A 33 4.75 -3.23 -27.89
CA LEU A 33 5.73 -2.52 -27.09
C LEU A 33 5.44 -2.91 -25.65
N GLY A 34 6.45 -3.40 -24.94
CA GLY A 34 6.35 -3.62 -23.50
C GLY A 34 5.88 -2.36 -22.76
N ALA A 35 5.54 -2.51 -21.49
CA ALA A 35 5.11 -1.40 -20.65
C ALA A 35 6.10 -1.18 -19.50
N TRP A 36 6.22 0.08 -19.07
CA TRP A 36 6.83 0.41 -17.79
C TRP A 36 5.81 0.14 -16.69
N VAL A 37 6.12 -0.76 -15.76
CA VAL A 37 5.24 -1.16 -14.67
C VAL A 37 5.80 -0.61 -13.36
N LEU A 38 4.96 0.09 -12.59
CA LEU A 38 5.35 0.67 -11.31
C LEU A 38 5.81 -0.43 -10.34
N LYS A 39 7.02 -0.26 -9.82
CA LYS A 39 7.68 -1.17 -8.89
C LYS A 39 7.60 -0.66 -7.46
N GLU A 40 7.93 0.61 -7.25
CA GLU A 40 7.94 1.24 -5.92
C GLU A 40 7.83 2.78 -6.00
N THR A 41 7.55 3.40 -4.86
CA THR A 41 7.32 4.84 -4.75
C THR A 41 8.14 5.48 -3.61
N PRO A 42 9.49 5.43 -3.66
CA PRO A 42 10.31 5.96 -2.59
C PRO A 42 10.09 7.47 -2.38
N SER A 43 10.15 7.90 -1.13
CA SER A 43 10.15 9.30 -0.72
C SER A 43 11.44 9.63 0.02
N ARG A 44 11.89 10.88 -0.12
CA ARG A 44 13.06 11.38 0.60
C ARG A 44 12.75 12.75 1.20
N THR A 45 13.18 12.93 2.44
CA THR A 45 13.28 14.23 3.10
C THR A 45 14.76 14.57 3.25
N VAL A 46 15.18 15.71 2.71
CA VAL A 46 16.57 16.17 2.86
C VAL A 46 16.64 16.99 4.14
N MET A 47 17.21 16.40 5.19
CA MET A 47 17.61 17.13 6.38
C MET A 47 18.91 17.86 6.04
N CYS A 48 18.93 19.19 6.15
CA CYS A 48 20.15 19.93 5.88
C CYS A 48 21.22 19.59 6.94
N GLU A 49 22.43 19.23 6.50
CA GLU A 49 23.58 19.05 7.40
C GLU A 49 23.99 20.38 8.05
N GLU A 50 24.38 20.31 9.32
CA GLU A 50 24.53 21.36 10.36
C GLU A 50 25.48 22.55 10.06
N ARG A 51 25.82 22.88 8.81
CA ARG A 51 26.67 24.04 8.53
C ARG A 51 25.86 25.35 8.49
N ASN A 52 25.65 25.88 9.70
CA ASN A 52 25.50 27.29 10.08
C ASN A 52 24.36 28.17 9.53
N SER A 53 23.42 27.67 8.72
CA SER A 53 22.22 28.47 8.37
C SER A 53 21.01 27.62 7.99
N CYS A 54 20.87 26.45 8.58
CA CYS A 54 19.77 25.54 8.27
C CYS A 54 18.73 25.60 9.37
N PHE A 55 17.58 26.18 9.04
CA PHE A 55 16.38 26.02 9.85
C PHE A 55 15.75 24.70 9.40
N SER A 56 15.65 23.73 10.31
CA SER A 56 15.11 22.39 10.03
C SER A 56 13.68 22.51 9.48
N PRO A 57 13.46 22.35 8.16
CA PRO A 57 12.12 22.43 7.63
C PRO A 57 11.34 21.18 8.06
N ASN A 58 10.09 21.34 8.46
CA ASN A 58 9.18 20.21 8.56
C ASN A 58 8.73 19.87 7.14
N VAL A 59 9.12 18.69 6.65
CA VAL A 59 8.81 18.23 5.30
C VAL A 59 7.88 17.02 5.40
N VAL A 60 6.70 17.12 4.81
CA VAL A 60 5.75 16.02 4.68
C VAL A 60 5.63 15.66 3.21
N VAL A 61 5.98 14.42 2.86
CA VAL A 61 5.93 13.90 1.49
C VAL A 61 4.83 12.85 1.41
N THR A 62 3.92 13.02 0.44
CA THR A 62 2.87 12.06 0.07
C THR A 62 3.04 11.65 -1.40
N ASP A 63 2.14 10.83 -1.92
CA ASP A 63 2.18 10.43 -3.33
C ASP A 63 1.92 11.59 -4.31
N SER A 64 1.19 12.62 -3.89
CA SER A 64 0.77 13.71 -4.79
C SER A 64 1.22 15.09 -4.32
N THR A 65 1.83 15.19 -3.14
CA THR A 65 2.19 16.48 -2.55
C THR A 65 3.46 16.42 -1.73
N VAL A 66 4.23 17.50 -1.78
CA VAL A 66 5.28 17.85 -0.81
C VAL A 66 4.84 19.11 -0.10
N TYR A 67 4.70 19.04 1.21
CA TYR A 67 4.45 20.18 2.07
C TYR A 67 5.71 20.50 2.86
N ILE A 68 6.11 21.77 2.84
CA ILE A 68 7.30 22.23 3.54
C ILE A 68 6.91 23.41 4.42
N THR A 69 7.13 23.27 5.72
CA THR A 69 7.08 24.38 6.66
C THR A 69 8.49 24.75 7.07
N TYR A 70 8.82 26.02 6.90
CA TYR A 70 10.11 26.58 7.25
C TYR A 70 9.90 27.79 8.15
N PHE A 71 10.70 27.88 9.22
CA PHE A 71 10.70 29.01 10.13
C PHE A 71 11.94 29.85 9.85
N ALA A 72 11.80 31.16 9.73
CA ALA A 72 12.91 32.10 9.66
C ALA A 72 12.82 33.08 10.82
N LYS A 73 13.98 33.49 11.34
CA LYS A 73 14.05 34.61 12.26
C LYS A 73 14.71 35.79 11.56
N GLU A 74 13.97 36.87 11.40
CA GLU A 74 14.43 38.10 10.75
C GLU A 74 14.38 39.24 11.78
N GLY A 75 15.51 39.49 12.43
CA GLY A 75 15.59 40.38 13.59
C GLY A 75 14.86 39.81 14.80
N GLU A 76 13.88 40.54 15.32
CA GLU A 76 13.00 40.12 16.42
C GLU A 76 11.74 39.39 15.94
N CYS A 77 11.56 39.22 14.63
CA CYS A 77 10.37 38.62 14.05
C CYS A 77 10.61 37.15 13.70
N ASP A 78 9.76 36.26 14.22
CA ASP A 78 9.72 34.85 13.84
C ASP A 78 8.66 34.67 12.74
N ALA A 79 9.11 34.36 11.53
CA ALA A 79 8.26 34.12 10.37
C ALA A 79 8.13 32.63 10.08
N GLN A 80 6.91 32.16 9.83
CA GLN A 80 6.66 30.82 9.30
C GLN A 80 6.19 30.91 7.86
N TYR A 81 6.91 30.21 6.99
CA TYR A 81 6.63 30.04 5.59
C TYR A 81 6.12 28.64 5.35
N ASN A 82 4.99 28.54 4.66
CA ASN A 82 4.43 27.26 4.25
C ASN A 82 4.48 27.20 2.73
N SER A 83 4.97 26.10 2.19
CA SER A 83 4.89 25.81 0.77
C SER A 83 4.27 24.45 0.53
N LYS A 84 3.51 24.35 -0.55
CA LYS A 84 2.90 23.11 -0.99
C LYS A 84 3.15 22.95 -2.48
N ALA A 85 3.94 21.96 -2.84
CA ALA A 85 3.99 21.44 -4.21
C ALA A 85 2.97 20.30 -4.33
N ALA A 86 2.22 20.28 -5.42
CA ALA A 86 1.27 19.22 -5.72
C ALA A 86 1.40 18.79 -7.19
N TRP A 87 1.13 17.52 -7.44
CA TRP A 87 1.10 16.94 -8.77
C TRP A 87 0.06 15.84 -8.89
N ASN A 88 -0.33 15.52 -10.13
CA ASN A 88 -1.10 14.31 -10.39
C ASN A 88 -0.17 13.08 -10.33
N VAL A 89 -0.63 12.06 -9.62
CA VAL A 89 0.09 10.78 -9.48
C VAL A 89 0.19 10.11 -10.87
N PRO A 90 1.40 9.80 -11.34
CA PRO A 90 1.58 9.01 -12.56
C PRO A 90 0.84 7.65 -12.47
N PRO A 91 0.31 7.11 -13.57
CA PRO A 91 -0.38 5.82 -13.58
C PRO A 91 0.59 4.67 -13.23
N THR A 92 0.04 3.53 -12.82
CA THR A 92 0.81 2.33 -12.47
C THR A 92 1.49 1.67 -13.67
N GLU A 93 1.04 1.99 -14.89
CA GLU A 93 1.60 1.50 -16.14
C GLU A 93 1.79 2.68 -17.11
N LEU A 94 2.95 2.75 -17.76
CA LEU A 94 3.24 3.74 -18.80
C LEU A 94 3.61 3.04 -20.10
N LYS A 95 3.00 3.45 -21.21
CA LYS A 95 3.29 2.89 -22.53
C LYS A 95 4.39 3.73 -23.21
N PRO A 96 5.47 3.11 -23.73
CA PRO A 96 6.45 3.80 -24.54
C PRO A 96 5.83 4.65 -25.65
N GLY A 97 6.30 5.89 -25.80
CA GLY A 97 5.81 6.83 -26.79
C GLY A 97 4.51 7.57 -26.42
N GLU A 98 3.80 7.12 -25.37
CA GLU A 98 2.63 7.82 -24.84
C GLU A 98 3.03 9.21 -24.34
N SER A 99 2.17 10.20 -24.59
CA SER A 99 2.34 11.55 -24.05
C SER A 99 1.57 11.68 -22.75
N MET A 100 2.28 11.94 -21.68
CA MET A 100 1.75 12.12 -20.34
C MET A 100 1.66 13.61 -20.02
N ILE A 101 0.62 13.99 -19.27
CA ILE A 101 0.46 15.35 -18.77
C ILE A 101 0.65 15.31 -17.26
N SER A 102 1.65 16.02 -16.76
CA SER A 102 1.84 16.27 -15.33
C SER A 102 1.44 17.71 -15.00
N THR A 103 0.50 17.90 -14.10
CA THR A 103 0.13 19.23 -13.59
C THR A 103 0.93 19.50 -12.32
N LEU A 104 1.80 20.49 -12.33
CA LEU A 104 2.52 20.95 -11.14
C LEU A 104 1.84 22.19 -10.60
N SER A 105 1.36 22.11 -9.37
CA SER A 105 0.81 23.25 -8.63
C SER A 105 1.73 23.59 -7.48
N LEU A 106 1.97 24.88 -7.29
CA LEU A 106 2.75 25.39 -6.18
C LEU A 106 1.96 26.47 -5.47
N SER A 107 1.90 26.40 -4.14
CA SER A 107 1.40 27.47 -3.30
C SER A 107 2.38 27.82 -2.20
N ALA A 108 2.42 29.09 -1.83
CA ALA A 108 3.28 29.60 -0.78
C ALA A 108 2.54 30.66 0.03
N SER A 109 2.67 30.59 1.36
CA SER A 109 2.05 31.53 2.29
C SER A 109 2.96 31.84 3.47
N GLN A 110 2.70 32.97 4.13
CA GLN A 110 3.37 33.41 5.35
C GLN A 110 2.31 33.61 6.43
N SER A 111 2.52 33.04 7.63
CA SER A 111 1.54 33.15 8.72
C SER A 111 1.64 34.47 9.52
N THR A 112 2.76 35.17 9.40
CA THR A 112 3.12 36.35 10.21
C THR A 112 3.30 37.61 9.37
N ASP A 113 3.10 38.77 9.98
CA ASP A 113 3.28 40.10 9.35
C ASP A 113 4.75 40.55 9.26
N CYS A 114 5.71 39.64 9.45
CA CYS A 114 7.13 39.94 9.33
C CYS A 114 7.43 40.45 7.91
N PRO A 115 8.29 41.46 7.73
CA PRO A 115 8.79 41.85 6.41
C PRO A 115 9.59 40.69 5.84
N GLY A 116 8.91 39.76 5.16
CA GLY A 116 9.51 38.50 4.75
C GLY A 116 10.42 38.70 3.55
N GLY A 117 11.41 37.83 3.36
CA GLY A 117 12.21 37.79 2.13
C GLY A 117 11.40 37.40 0.87
N GLU A 118 12.08 37.32 -0.28
CA GLU A 118 11.57 36.70 -1.50
C GLU A 118 11.96 35.21 -1.53
N PRO A 119 11.18 34.29 -0.91
CA PRO A 119 11.48 32.89 -1.09
C PRO A 119 11.27 32.53 -2.56
N ILE A 120 12.27 31.84 -3.10
CA ILE A 120 12.12 31.10 -4.35
C ILE A 120 11.63 29.74 -3.92
N ILE A 121 10.46 29.33 -4.40
CA ILE A 121 10.00 27.96 -4.17
C ILE A 121 9.85 27.32 -5.53
N GLY A 122 10.39 26.11 -5.66
CA GLY A 122 10.37 25.34 -6.89
C GLY A 122 9.68 24.00 -6.70
N VAL A 123 9.05 23.52 -7.77
CA VAL A 123 8.79 22.11 -8.01
C VAL A 123 9.40 21.76 -9.37
N THR A 124 10.22 20.71 -9.39
CA THR A 124 10.91 20.24 -10.59
C THR A 124 10.51 18.81 -10.88
N LEU A 125 10.17 18.53 -12.14
CA LEU A 125 9.92 17.19 -12.66
C LEU A 125 11.19 16.69 -13.34
N TYR A 126 11.70 15.57 -12.85
CA TYR A 126 12.85 14.87 -13.40
C TYR A 126 12.42 13.54 -14.01
N MET A 127 13.09 13.15 -15.09
CA MET A 127 12.95 11.83 -15.69
C MET A 127 14.34 11.27 -16.02
N GLY A 128 14.57 9.99 -15.73
CA GLY A 128 15.88 9.36 -15.97
C GLY A 128 15.85 7.85 -15.87
N LYS A 129 16.84 7.20 -16.50
CA LYS A 129 16.99 5.73 -16.64
C LYS A 129 18.13 5.14 -15.81
N SER A 130 18.56 5.79 -14.71
CA SER A 130 19.80 5.41 -14.01
C SER A 130 19.68 5.43 -12.50
N GLU A 131 20.22 4.38 -11.88
CA GLU A 131 20.47 4.20 -10.43
C GLU A 131 21.55 5.12 -9.84
N LEU A 132 22.15 6.03 -10.61
CA LEU A 132 23.11 6.99 -10.07
C LEU A 132 22.38 8.03 -9.20
N LEU A 133 21.98 7.57 -8.01
CA LEU A 133 21.53 8.25 -6.81
C LEU A 133 22.67 9.09 -6.20
N GLY A 134 23.51 9.70 -7.03
CA GLY A 134 24.40 10.76 -6.60
C GLY A 134 23.56 12.01 -6.40
N ASP A 135 23.57 12.53 -5.18
CA ASP A 135 22.74 13.63 -4.65
C ASP A 135 22.68 14.93 -5.48
N TRP A 136 23.45 15.05 -6.56
CA TRP A 136 23.57 16.27 -7.34
C TRP A 136 23.71 15.98 -8.83
N ALA A 137 22.63 16.20 -9.58
CA ALA A 137 22.58 16.52 -11.02
C ALA A 137 23.26 15.58 -12.05
N GLY A 138 23.80 14.42 -11.65
CA GLY A 138 24.71 13.65 -12.51
C GLY A 138 24.12 12.96 -13.74
N SER A 139 22.81 12.70 -13.81
CA SER A 139 22.23 11.93 -14.93
C SER A 139 20.74 12.13 -15.16
N TRP A 140 20.13 13.12 -14.51
CA TRP A 140 18.69 13.38 -14.60
C TRP A 140 18.41 14.40 -15.70
N GLU A 141 17.53 14.05 -16.65
CA GLU A 141 17.00 15.03 -17.58
C GLU A 141 15.94 15.85 -16.84
N ILE A 142 16.19 17.16 -16.71
CA ILE A 142 15.21 18.10 -16.18
C ILE A 142 14.18 18.30 -17.26
N MET A 143 12.98 17.77 -17.06
CA MET A 143 11.89 17.90 -18.04
C MET A 143 11.32 19.31 -18.02
N GLU A 144 11.04 19.81 -16.82
CA GLU A 144 10.51 21.14 -16.61
C GLU A 144 10.64 21.55 -15.15
N ARG A 145 10.68 22.86 -14.91
CA ARG A 145 10.73 23.43 -13.57
C ARG A 145 9.71 24.56 -13.42
N VAL A 146 8.84 24.45 -12.43
CA VAL A 146 7.92 25.51 -12.03
C VAL A 146 8.48 26.19 -10.79
N GLU A 147 8.83 27.47 -10.92
CA GLU A 147 9.26 28.30 -9.80
C GLU A 147 8.26 29.43 -9.58
N ILE A 148 7.92 29.66 -8.31
CA ILE A 148 7.30 30.91 -7.87
C ILE A 148 8.36 31.76 -7.20
N ARG A 149 8.42 33.03 -7.60
CA ARG A 149 9.21 34.05 -6.94
C ARG A 149 8.30 35.21 -6.56
N GLY A 150 8.42 35.65 -5.32
CA GLY A 150 7.74 36.86 -4.88
C GLY A 150 7.83 37.07 -3.38
N TRP A 151 7.62 38.32 -2.99
CA TRP A 151 7.47 38.70 -1.58
C TRP A 151 6.20 38.07 -1.02
N LEU A 152 6.36 37.15 -0.08
CA LEU A 152 5.23 36.67 0.70
C LEU A 152 4.83 37.73 1.72
N LYS A 153 3.52 37.93 1.86
CA LYS A 153 2.93 38.78 2.88
C LYS A 153 1.75 38.03 3.48
N LYS A 154 1.52 38.18 4.77
CA LYS A 154 0.35 37.60 5.43
C LYS A 154 -0.93 37.94 4.67
N GLY A 155 -1.77 36.93 4.45
CA GLY A 155 -3.03 37.06 3.71
C GLY A 155 -2.88 37.20 2.20
N LYS A 156 -1.67 37.10 1.64
CA LYS A 156 -1.44 37.03 0.20
C LYS A 156 -0.65 35.77 -0.15
N ASP A 157 -1.38 34.75 -0.58
CA ASP A 157 -0.78 33.52 -1.07
C ASP A 157 -0.25 33.74 -2.49
N LEU A 158 0.90 33.14 -2.78
CA LEU A 158 1.40 33.02 -4.15
C LEU A 158 1.05 31.63 -4.65
N THR A 159 0.45 31.56 -5.83
CA THR A 159 0.10 30.29 -6.48
C THR A 159 0.49 30.32 -7.94
N ASP A 160 1.06 29.23 -8.45
CA ASP A 160 1.30 28.99 -9.88
C ASP A 160 0.92 27.52 -10.16
N THR A 161 0.42 27.27 -11.37
CA THR A 161 0.05 25.93 -11.81
C THR A 161 0.36 25.78 -13.28
N ARG A 162 1.12 24.75 -13.63
CA ARG A 162 1.48 24.47 -15.03
C ARG A 162 1.24 23.01 -15.37
N ALA A 163 0.68 22.78 -16.54
CA ALA A 163 0.60 21.46 -17.13
C ALA A 163 1.82 21.24 -18.03
N ILE A 164 2.46 20.08 -17.90
CA ILE A 164 3.69 19.72 -18.58
C ILE A 164 3.42 18.43 -19.34
N THR A 165 3.61 18.48 -20.65
CA THR A 165 3.51 17.31 -21.50
C THR A 165 4.90 16.70 -21.67
N TRP A 166 5.05 15.43 -21.33
CA TRP A 166 6.28 14.66 -21.52
C TRP A 166 5.99 13.34 -22.23
N LYS A 167 6.97 12.81 -22.95
CA LYS A 167 6.83 11.51 -23.64
C LYS A 167 7.48 10.41 -22.83
N VAL A 168 6.78 9.29 -22.67
CA VAL A 168 7.31 8.09 -22.03
C VAL A 168 8.42 7.52 -22.93
N PRO A 169 9.66 7.34 -22.42
CA PRO A 169 10.75 6.79 -23.21
C PRO A 169 10.50 5.32 -23.55
N SER A 170 11.17 4.80 -24.58
CA SER A 170 11.27 3.35 -24.81
C SER A 170 12.12 2.69 -23.73
N GLY A 171 11.86 1.42 -23.44
CA GLY A 171 12.60 0.63 -22.46
C GLY A 171 13.00 -0.74 -23.01
N SER A 172 13.83 -1.45 -22.24
CA SER A 172 14.28 -2.83 -22.46
C SER A 172 14.04 -3.64 -21.18
N ASP A 173 13.89 -4.97 -21.28
CA ASP A 173 13.47 -5.80 -20.13
C ASP A 173 14.34 -5.61 -18.88
N GLY A 174 13.67 -5.32 -17.77
CA GLY A 174 14.32 -5.06 -16.48
C GLY A 174 14.99 -3.68 -16.37
N GLU A 175 14.94 -2.85 -17.41
CA GLU A 175 15.37 -1.46 -17.32
C GLU A 175 14.46 -0.69 -16.37
N GLU A 176 15.02 0.28 -15.66
CA GLU A 176 14.29 1.11 -14.71
C GLU A 176 14.09 2.54 -15.23
N LEU A 177 12.90 3.10 -14.99
CA LEU A 177 12.55 4.49 -15.28
C LEU A 177 12.12 5.17 -14.00
N HIS A 178 12.75 6.29 -13.70
CA HIS A 178 12.45 7.09 -12.54
C HIS A 178 11.73 8.36 -12.98
N VAL A 179 10.53 8.58 -12.44
CA VAL A 179 9.80 9.85 -12.56
C VAL A 179 9.80 10.51 -11.19
N LYS A 180 10.53 11.61 -11.04
CA LYS A 180 10.79 12.24 -9.74
C LYS A 180 10.23 13.66 -9.69
N PHE A 181 9.50 13.94 -8.61
CA PHE A 181 8.99 15.26 -8.26
C PHE A 181 9.75 15.77 -7.04
N ALA A 182 10.57 16.81 -7.21
CA ALA A 182 11.28 17.42 -6.09
C ALA A 182 10.76 18.83 -5.83
N SER A 183 10.57 19.16 -4.56
CA SER A 183 10.26 20.52 -4.13
C SER A 183 11.24 21.00 -3.08
N GLY A 184 11.49 22.30 -3.08
CA GLY A 184 12.42 22.93 -2.17
C GLY A 184 12.35 24.44 -2.20
N PHE A 185 13.10 25.03 -1.27
CA PHE A 185 13.35 26.45 -1.22
C PHE A 185 14.67 26.75 -1.94
N SER A 186 14.63 27.69 -2.87
CA SER A 186 15.76 28.10 -3.70
C SER A 186 16.31 26.94 -4.53
N THR A 187 17.62 26.78 -4.58
CA THR A 187 18.33 25.75 -5.35
C THR A 187 18.42 24.40 -4.63
N LEU A 188 17.93 24.29 -3.38
CA LEU A 188 18.07 23.09 -2.57
C LEU A 188 16.74 22.32 -2.47
N PRO A 189 16.67 21.06 -2.92
CA PRO A 189 15.50 20.22 -2.71
C PRO A 189 15.35 19.93 -1.21
N ALA A 190 14.15 20.13 -0.67
CA ALA A 190 13.82 19.83 0.73
C ALA A 190 13.10 18.48 0.85
N GLY A 191 12.30 18.12 -0.15
CA GLY A 191 11.62 16.83 -0.22
C GLY A 191 11.39 16.39 -1.65
N ASP A 192 11.40 15.09 -1.87
CA ASP A 192 11.07 14.52 -3.17
C ASP A 192 10.31 13.20 -3.09
N LYS A 193 9.51 12.96 -4.13
CA LYS A 193 8.79 11.72 -4.37
C LYS A 193 9.24 11.16 -5.71
N THR A 194 9.64 9.89 -5.72
CA THR A 194 10.07 9.19 -6.93
C THR A 194 9.14 8.03 -7.21
N PHE A 195 8.75 7.87 -8.46
CA PHE A 195 7.99 6.73 -8.98
C PHE A 195 8.97 5.89 -9.81
N LEU A 196 9.27 4.69 -9.31
CA LEU A 196 10.19 3.75 -9.97
C LEU A 196 9.38 2.75 -10.79
N TYR A 197 9.66 2.70 -12.08
CA TYR A 197 9.06 1.75 -13.00
C TYR A 197 10.12 0.76 -13.49
N GLU A 198 9.70 -0.47 -13.75
CA GLU A 198 10.49 -1.50 -14.42
C GLU A 198 9.85 -1.83 -15.77
N TYR A 199 10.64 -1.87 -16.83
CA TYR A 199 10.13 -2.22 -18.15
C TYR A 199 9.93 -3.72 -18.31
N LYS A 200 8.75 -4.11 -18.82
CA LYS A 200 8.37 -5.49 -19.12
C LYS A 200 7.93 -5.60 -20.58
N SER A 201 8.73 -6.27 -21.40
CA SER A 201 8.40 -6.61 -22.78
C SER A 201 7.29 -7.64 -22.80
N ASN A 202 6.41 -7.50 -23.79
CA ASN A 202 5.36 -8.47 -24.06
C ASN A 202 5.89 -9.73 -24.75
N ASN A 203 7.18 -10.06 -24.61
CA ASN A 203 7.73 -11.33 -25.09
C ASN A 203 7.17 -12.46 -24.20
N LEU A 204 5.93 -12.83 -24.50
CA LEU A 204 5.38 -14.13 -24.20
C LEU A 204 6.25 -15.18 -24.91
N SER A 205 7.33 -15.60 -24.25
CA SER A 205 7.80 -16.96 -24.38
C SER A 205 6.58 -17.87 -24.14
N SER A 206 6.23 -18.67 -25.14
CA SER A 206 5.06 -19.55 -25.19
C SER A 206 4.99 -20.60 -24.08
N ASP A 207 5.94 -20.63 -23.15
CA ASP A 207 6.11 -21.76 -22.24
C ASP A 207 5.60 -21.51 -20.81
N ASN A 208 5.09 -20.32 -20.48
CA ASN A 208 4.47 -20.08 -19.17
C ASN A 208 3.19 -19.25 -19.24
N ALA A 209 2.18 -19.78 -19.92
CA ALA A 209 0.80 -19.36 -19.72
C ALA A 209 0.26 -19.89 -18.37
N LYS A 210 0.60 -19.23 -17.25
CA LYS A 210 -0.29 -19.14 -16.09
C LYS A 210 0.13 -18.06 -15.09
N LYS A 211 -0.79 -17.10 -14.94
CA LYS A 211 -1.02 -16.12 -13.85
C LYS A 211 -0.31 -14.78 -13.95
N GLU A 212 -0.95 -13.87 -14.69
CA GLU A 212 -1.07 -12.47 -14.26
C GLU A 212 -1.96 -12.36 -13.01
N LYS A 213 -1.70 -11.34 -12.16
CA LYS A 213 -2.75 -10.75 -11.32
C LYS A 213 -2.46 -9.25 -11.11
N LYS A 214 -3.43 -8.44 -11.54
CA LYS A 214 -3.65 -7.02 -11.21
C LYS A 214 -3.42 -6.72 -9.73
N SER A 215 -2.80 -5.58 -9.43
CA SER A 215 -2.86 -4.95 -8.11
C SER A 215 -4.24 -4.35 -7.90
N SER A 216 -4.91 -4.83 -6.87
CA SER A 216 -6.07 -4.22 -6.21
C SER A 216 -5.70 -4.07 -4.71
N PRO A 217 -6.57 -3.57 -3.83
CA PRO A 217 -6.18 -2.99 -2.53
C PRO A 217 -5.41 -3.99 -1.66
N VAL A 218 -4.63 -3.48 -0.70
CA VAL A 218 -3.85 -4.27 0.27
C VAL A 218 -4.76 -5.34 0.88
N SER A 219 -4.49 -6.60 0.53
CA SER A 219 -5.37 -7.75 0.70
C SER A 219 -4.63 -8.81 1.52
N CYS A 220 -5.23 -9.35 2.59
CA CYS A 220 -4.66 -10.45 3.37
C CYS A 220 -4.35 -11.73 2.55
N SER A 221 -4.96 -11.90 1.38
CA SER A 221 -4.75 -12.99 0.43
C SER A 221 -3.61 -12.73 -0.56
N ALA A 222 -3.12 -11.49 -0.66
CA ALA A 222 -2.00 -11.14 -1.54
C ALA A 222 -0.65 -11.67 -1.01
N PHE A 223 -0.59 -12.08 0.26
CA PHE A 223 0.64 -12.48 0.96
C PHE A 223 1.26 -13.82 0.52
N PHE A 224 0.59 -14.60 -0.33
CA PHE A 224 1.06 -15.95 -0.71
C PHE A 224 1.91 -15.98 -2.00
N LYS A 225 2.58 -14.89 -2.36
CA LYS A 225 3.37 -14.79 -3.60
C LYS A 225 4.86 -14.48 -3.37
N SER A 226 5.64 -15.57 -3.38
CA SER A 226 7.07 -15.74 -3.71
C SER A 226 8.14 -14.86 -3.03
N GLY A 227 9.09 -15.53 -2.36
CA GLY A 227 10.43 -15.02 -2.10
C GLY A 227 11.21 -15.95 -1.17
N SER A 228 12.31 -16.51 -1.65
CA SER A 228 13.24 -17.38 -0.92
C SER A 228 14.48 -16.58 -0.52
N ALA A 229 14.94 -16.67 0.74
CA ALA A 229 16.24 -16.15 1.15
C ALA A 229 16.83 -16.91 2.36
N ASP A 230 18.15 -17.17 2.28
CA ASP A 230 18.99 -17.85 3.28
C ASP A 230 19.28 -16.97 4.51
N SER A 231 19.43 -17.61 5.68
CA SER A 231 19.63 -16.94 6.97
C SER A 231 21.00 -17.25 7.60
N SER A 232 21.54 -16.25 8.30
CA SER A 232 22.52 -16.44 9.38
C SER A 232 22.07 -15.64 10.59
N GLY A 233 22.09 -16.29 11.76
CA GLY A 233 21.43 -15.85 12.99
C GLY A 233 22.31 -15.03 13.93
N ILE A 234 21.66 -14.21 14.77
CA ILE A 234 22.25 -13.47 15.88
C ILE A 234 21.52 -13.90 17.17
N LYS A 235 22.27 -14.10 18.26
CA LYS A 235 21.76 -14.55 19.57
C LYS A 235 21.55 -13.37 20.51
N LEU A 236 20.38 -13.28 21.15
CA LEU A 236 20.11 -12.41 22.30
C LEU A 236 19.78 -13.26 23.55
N LYS A 237 20.17 -12.77 24.74
CA LYS A 237 20.10 -13.48 26.04
C LYS A 237 18.79 -13.17 26.79
N SER A 238 18.34 -14.14 27.60
CA SER A 238 17.02 -14.23 28.22
C SER A 238 16.76 -13.35 29.44
N ASP A 239 17.77 -12.71 30.01
CA ASP A 239 17.69 -12.24 31.40
C ASP A 239 17.15 -10.81 31.57
N ASP A 240 16.78 -10.13 30.47
CA ASP A 240 16.26 -8.75 30.48
C ASP A 240 14.71 -8.66 30.42
N LEU A 241 13.98 -9.77 30.26
CA LEU A 241 12.54 -9.74 29.95
C LEU A 241 11.60 -9.64 31.16
N LEU A 242 12.06 -9.95 32.38
CA LEU A 242 11.17 -10.05 33.55
C LEU A 242 11.11 -8.79 34.44
N ASN A 243 11.88 -7.75 34.14
CA ASN A 243 11.85 -6.47 34.88
C ASN A 243 11.04 -5.35 34.17
N LEU A 244 10.31 -5.65 33.09
CA LEU A 244 9.61 -4.64 32.28
C LEU A 244 8.14 -4.41 32.64
N ILE A 245 7.65 -4.93 33.78
CA ILE A 245 6.22 -4.84 34.16
C ILE A 245 5.92 -3.64 35.09
N THR A 246 6.90 -2.82 35.44
CA THR A 246 6.64 -1.68 36.34
C THR A 246 7.16 -0.36 35.78
N ILE A 247 6.19 0.54 35.54
CA ILE A 247 6.32 1.97 35.26
C ILE A 247 6.56 2.31 33.78
N ILE A 248 5.50 2.27 32.97
CA ILE A 248 5.39 3.14 31.79
C ILE A 248 4.47 4.30 32.21
N PRO A 249 4.99 5.53 32.40
CA PRO A 249 4.16 6.70 32.63
C PRO A 249 3.24 6.94 31.43
N ALA A 250 2.06 7.51 31.67
CA ALA A 250 1.05 7.92 30.67
C ALA A 250 1.50 9.03 29.69
N ALA A 251 2.79 9.10 29.39
CA ALA A 251 3.41 10.13 28.59
C ALA A 251 4.27 9.48 27.52
N TYR A 252 3.66 8.92 26.48
CA TYR A 252 4.18 8.95 25.10
C TYR A 252 3.07 8.58 24.11
N ALA A 253 2.22 9.57 23.80
CA ALA A 253 1.45 9.62 22.54
C ALA A 253 2.43 9.82 21.37
N ARG A 254 3.28 8.81 21.13
CA ARG A 254 4.21 8.79 20.00
C ARG A 254 3.59 7.95 18.91
N ASP A 255 3.62 8.48 17.69
CA ASP A 255 3.23 7.76 16.49
C ASP A 255 4.01 6.45 16.36
N SER A 256 3.30 5.33 16.26
CA SER A 256 3.92 4.01 16.05
C SER A 256 4.30 3.77 14.57
N GLY A 257 3.92 4.66 13.66
CA GLY A 257 4.03 4.44 12.22
C GLY A 257 3.01 3.43 11.67
N ALA A 258 2.11 2.90 12.52
CA ALA A 258 1.05 1.98 12.14
C ALA A 258 -0.26 2.72 11.85
N ARG A 259 -0.99 2.28 10.83
CA ARG A 259 -2.29 2.83 10.41
C ARG A 259 -3.24 1.70 10.01
N PHE A 260 -4.55 1.91 10.14
CA PHE A 260 -5.51 1.01 9.49
C PHE A 260 -5.49 1.21 7.98
N ALA A 261 -5.14 0.15 7.27
CA ALA A 261 -5.25 0.06 5.82
C ALA A 261 -6.70 -0.25 5.41
N ASP A 262 -7.37 -1.13 6.15
CA ASP A 262 -8.77 -1.50 5.99
C ASP A 262 -9.32 -2.09 7.29
N PHE A 263 -10.64 -2.12 7.46
CA PHE A 263 -11.30 -2.86 8.54
C PHE A 263 -12.78 -3.09 8.24
N SER A 264 -13.36 -4.09 8.88
CA SER A 264 -14.78 -4.43 8.80
C SER A 264 -15.34 -4.73 10.19
N GLY A 265 -16.63 -4.43 10.38
CA GLY A 265 -17.32 -4.65 11.66
C GLY A 265 -16.97 -3.61 12.72
N GLU A 266 -17.01 -4.03 13.98
CA GLU A 266 -16.73 -3.22 15.16
C GLU A 266 -15.27 -3.39 15.57
N VAL A 267 -14.47 -2.36 15.26
CA VAL A 267 -13.06 -2.27 15.64
C VAL A 267 -12.88 -1.05 16.53
N ALA A 268 -12.24 -1.25 17.68
CA ALA A 268 -12.00 -0.19 18.65
C ALA A 268 -10.50 -0.06 18.96
N VAL A 269 -10.07 1.18 19.19
CA VAL A 269 -8.72 1.53 19.61
C VAL A 269 -8.78 2.29 20.93
N ALA A 270 -8.09 1.80 21.94
CA ALA A 270 -7.88 2.53 23.19
C ALA A 270 -6.45 3.08 23.22
N PRO A 271 -6.24 4.39 23.42
CA PRO A 271 -4.92 4.97 23.60
C PRO A 271 -4.34 4.54 24.96
N GLY A 272 -3.18 3.89 24.95
CA GLY A 272 -2.51 3.38 26.15
C GLY A 272 -3.23 2.18 26.80
N LEU A 273 -2.96 1.96 28.10
CA LEU A 273 -3.44 0.79 28.85
C LEU A 273 -4.84 0.96 29.47
N ASP A 274 -5.54 2.07 29.23
CA ASP A 274 -6.90 2.28 29.77
C ASP A 274 -7.98 1.94 28.72
N PRO A 275 -8.69 0.81 28.85
CA PRO A 275 -9.75 0.42 27.92
C PRO A 275 -10.99 1.34 27.97
N LYS A 276 -11.08 2.28 28.92
CA LYS A 276 -12.23 3.17 29.06
C LYS A 276 -12.30 4.27 28.01
N ASP A 277 -11.18 4.58 27.38
CA ASP A 277 -11.08 5.61 26.34
C ASP A 277 -11.09 4.99 24.93
N ALA A 278 -11.71 3.81 24.77
CA ALA A 278 -11.84 3.14 23.48
C ALA A 278 -12.67 3.97 22.50
N GLN A 279 -12.11 4.21 21.31
CA GLN A 279 -12.73 4.92 20.21
C GLN A 279 -12.89 3.99 19.01
N PRO A 280 -13.94 4.16 18.18
CA PRO A 280 -14.07 3.39 16.95
C PRO A 280 -12.88 3.64 16.02
N ALA A 281 -12.45 2.61 15.30
CA ALA A 281 -11.38 2.73 14.32
C ALA A 281 -11.77 3.65 13.16
N GLU A 282 -10.84 4.48 12.71
CA GLU A 282 -10.97 5.27 11.49
C GLU A 282 -9.84 4.94 10.52
N LEU A 283 -10.15 4.97 9.22
CA LEU A 283 -9.15 4.73 8.18
C LEU A 283 -8.06 5.80 8.27
N ASN A 284 -6.79 5.36 8.17
CA ASN A 284 -5.62 6.21 8.34
C ASN A 284 -5.47 6.89 9.72
N MET A 285 -6.22 6.47 10.75
CA MET A 285 -5.99 6.99 12.10
C MET A 285 -4.58 6.63 12.57
N VAL A 286 -3.94 7.58 13.26
CA VAL A 286 -2.63 7.37 13.86
C VAL A 286 -2.77 6.40 15.03
N LEU A 287 -2.12 5.24 14.94
CA LEU A 287 -2.00 4.33 16.06
C LEU A 287 -0.76 4.71 16.85
N GLU A 288 -0.92 4.92 18.15
CA GLU A 288 0.17 5.34 19.02
C GLU A 288 0.85 4.11 19.63
N VAL A 289 2.09 4.31 20.07
CA VAL A 289 2.77 3.30 20.89
C VAL A 289 1.98 3.13 22.20
N GLY A 290 1.70 1.88 22.53
CA GLY A 290 0.85 1.45 23.65
C GLY A 290 -0.63 1.33 23.29
N SER A 291 -1.05 1.67 22.06
CA SER A 291 -2.46 1.52 21.66
C SER A 291 -2.90 0.05 21.72
N ILE A 292 -4.09 -0.16 22.28
CA ILE A 292 -4.78 -1.45 22.33
C ILE A 292 -5.82 -1.47 21.22
N ILE A 293 -5.70 -2.43 20.32
CA ILE A 293 -6.62 -2.63 19.19
C ILE A 293 -7.45 -3.86 19.47
N THR A 294 -8.78 -3.73 19.37
CA THR A 294 -9.73 -4.80 19.67
C THR A 294 -10.70 -4.99 18.50
N THR A 295 -10.89 -6.23 18.06
CA THR A 295 -11.90 -6.63 17.07
C THR A 295 -12.97 -7.49 17.74
N GLU A 296 -14.25 -7.13 17.55
CA GLU A 296 -15.38 -7.86 18.12
C GLU A 296 -15.84 -9.03 17.23
N SER A 297 -17.05 -9.54 17.45
CA SER A 297 -17.68 -10.55 16.58
C SER A 297 -17.78 -10.03 15.15
N ASP A 298 -17.59 -10.95 14.18
CA ASP A 298 -17.71 -10.65 12.74
C ASP A 298 -16.89 -9.43 12.27
N SER A 299 -15.81 -9.12 12.97
CA SER A 299 -14.98 -7.94 12.74
C SER A 299 -13.57 -8.33 12.31
N SER A 300 -12.94 -7.49 11.48
CA SER A 300 -11.59 -7.71 10.99
C SER A 300 -10.86 -6.37 10.85
N ALA A 301 -9.54 -6.39 11.00
CA ALA A 301 -8.73 -5.20 10.82
C ALA A 301 -7.45 -5.53 10.07
N ILE A 302 -7.07 -4.66 9.15
CA ILE A 302 -5.80 -4.71 8.42
C ILE A 302 -4.99 -3.49 8.83
N ILE A 303 -3.86 -3.72 9.47
CA ILE A 303 -2.93 -2.68 9.92
C ILE A 303 -1.68 -2.74 9.07
N SER A 304 -1.25 -1.59 8.56
CA SER A 304 -0.01 -1.44 7.82
C SER A 304 0.95 -0.53 8.56
N PHE A 305 2.24 -0.86 8.49
CA PHE A 305 3.33 -0.08 9.03
C PHE A 305 4.10 0.61 7.90
N ALA A 306 4.86 1.65 8.24
CA ALA A 306 5.69 2.38 7.28
C ALA A 306 6.77 1.51 6.60
N ASP A 307 7.17 0.41 7.24
CA ASP A 307 8.13 -0.58 6.73
C ASP A 307 7.49 -1.64 5.78
N MET A 308 6.22 -1.44 5.39
CA MET A 308 5.39 -2.36 4.62
C MET A 308 5.04 -3.67 5.36
N THR A 309 5.36 -3.80 6.65
CA THR A 309 4.87 -4.90 7.47
C THR A 309 3.35 -4.76 7.61
N THR A 310 2.64 -5.87 7.47
CA THR A 310 1.18 -5.89 7.48
C THR A 310 0.65 -6.95 8.44
N PHE A 311 -0.40 -6.58 9.16
CA PHE A 311 -1.06 -7.40 10.16
C PHE A 311 -2.53 -7.49 9.81
N CYS A 312 -3.05 -8.71 9.75
CA CYS A 312 -4.48 -8.97 9.63
C CYS A 312 -4.99 -9.59 10.94
N MET A 313 -6.00 -8.95 11.51
CA MET A 313 -6.69 -9.39 12.73
C MET A 313 -8.05 -10.00 12.37
N GLN A 314 -8.34 -11.19 12.89
CA GLN A 314 -9.68 -11.79 12.83
C GLN A 314 -10.56 -11.34 14.01
N SER A 315 -11.81 -11.77 14.02
CA SER A 315 -12.75 -11.55 15.12
C SER A 315 -12.16 -11.98 16.47
N PHE A 316 -12.57 -11.32 17.55
CA PHE A 316 -12.14 -11.61 18.92
C PHE A 316 -10.62 -11.51 19.15
N SER A 317 -9.97 -10.57 18.46
CA SER A 317 -8.53 -10.35 18.59
C SER A 317 -8.21 -9.08 19.35
N LYS A 318 -7.18 -9.15 20.20
CA LYS A 318 -6.68 -8.02 20.98
C LYS A 318 -5.16 -7.93 20.90
N VAL A 319 -4.67 -6.81 20.38
CA VAL A 319 -3.23 -6.56 20.13
C VAL A 319 -2.80 -5.26 20.79
N ILE A 320 -1.60 -5.25 21.37
CA ILE A 320 -0.94 -4.04 21.87
C ILE A 320 0.28 -3.73 20.99
N LEU A 321 0.40 -2.47 20.56
CA LEU A 321 1.58 -1.95 19.87
C LEU A 321 2.62 -1.50 20.90
N ASP A 322 3.73 -2.20 21.09
CA ASP A 322 4.63 -1.94 22.23
C ASP A 322 5.82 -1.02 21.88
N THR A 323 6.40 -1.13 20.68
CA THR A 323 7.52 -0.26 20.26
C THR A 323 7.39 0.25 18.81
N PRO A 324 7.91 1.45 18.52
CA PRO A 324 7.96 1.97 17.15
C PRO A 324 8.98 1.19 16.29
N PRO A 325 8.77 1.12 14.97
CA PRO A 325 9.48 0.20 14.07
C PRO A 325 10.91 0.62 13.68
N GLU A 326 11.58 1.49 14.45
CA GLU A 326 12.86 2.06 14.01
C GLU A 326 13.99 1.01 13.93
N LYS A 327 14.00 -0.04 14.78
CA LYS A 327 14.98 -1.15 14.74
C LYS A 327 14.44 -2.49 15.26
N ASP A 328 13.78 -2.47 16.42
CA ASP A 328 13.18 -3.67 17.02
C ASP A 328 11.70 -3.41 17.30
N SER A 329 10.86 -4.13 16.57
CA SER A 329 9.41 -4.05 16.72
C SER A 329 8.95 -5.09 17.72
N LYS A 330 8.17 -4.66 18.71
CA LYS A 330 7.53 -5.52 19.71
C LYS A 330 6.03 -5.40 19.59
N LEU A 331 5.37 -6.54 19.48
CA LEU A 331 3.92 -6.65 19.47
C LEU A 331 3.50 -7.64 20.52
N GLN A 332 2.36 -7.35 21.16
CA GLN A 332 1.80 -8.26 22.15
C GLN A 332 0.42 -8.73 21.67
N LEU A 333 0.27 -10.03 21.51
CA LEU A 333 -1.01 -10.68 21.19
C LEU A 333 -1.60 -11.22 22.49
N LEU A 334 -2.69 -10.61 22.95
CA LEU A 334 -3.35 -11.01 24.20
C LEU A 334 -4.34 -12.14 24.00
N THR A 335 -5.08 -12.11 22.89
CA THR A 335 -6.08 -13.12 22.50
C THR A 335 -6.38 -13.00 21.01
N GLY A 336 -6.88 -14.09 20.43
CA GLY A 336 -7.41 -14.13 19.07
C GLY A 336 -6.38 -14.61 18.05
N LYS A 337 -6.64 -14.32 16.78
CA LYS A 337 -5.89 -14.89 15.66
C LYS A 337 -5.44 -13.81 14.70
N ILE A 338 -4.13 -13.76 14.45
CA ILE A 338 -3.50 -12.78 13.58
C ILE A 338 -2.65 -13.45 12.49
N LEU A 339 -2.66 -12.85 11.31
CA LEU A 339 -1.76 -13.17 10.21
C LEU A 339 -0.78 -12.03 10.07
N LEU A 340 0.49 -12.38 10.00
CA LEU A 340 1.59 -11.45 9.98
C LEU A 340 2.45 -11.70 8.74
N ASN A 341 2.62 -10.66 7.92
CA ASN A 341 3.55 -10.68 6.80
C ASN A 341 4.67 -9.66 7.04
N VAL A 342 5.90 -10.18 7.14
CA VAL A 342 7.12 -9.42 7.38
C VAL A 342 8.05 -9.60 6.18
N GLU A 343 7.70 -9.03 5.03
CA GLU A 343 8.45 -9.29 3.78
C GLU A 343 9.71 -8.41 3.66
N LYS A 344 9.69 -7.21 4.23
CA LYS A 344 10.72 -6.17 4.00
C LYS A 344 11.21 -5.48 5.28
N MET A 345 11.46 -6.22 6.35
CA MET A 345 12.35 -5.68 7.39
C MET A 345 13.76 -5.54 6.83
N ILE A 346 14.26 -4.30 6.75
CA ILE A 346 15.61 -3.96 6.29
C ILE A 346 16.64 -4.70 7.16
N LYS A 347 17.78 -5.08 6.57
CA LYS A 347 18.88 -5.97 7.01
C LYS A 347 19.19 -6.16 8.51
N ASP A 348 18.79 -5.26 9.40
CA ASP A 348 19.08 -5.28 10.84
C ASP A 348 17.85 -5.33 11.75
N GLY A 349 16.63 -5.33 11.20
CA GLY A 349 15.40 -5.33 11.98
C GLY A 349 15.02 -6.72 12.50
N THR A 350 14.57 -6.81 13.76
CA THR A 350 13.91 -8.00 14.31
C THR A 350 12.50 -7.66 14.78
N LEU A 351 11.54 -8.53 14.47
CA LEU A 351 10.18 -8.43 14.96
C LEU A 351 9.98 -9.54 15.99
N SER A 352 9.59 -9.15 17.19
CA SER A 352 9.20 -10.10 18.22
C SER A 352 7.72 -9.94 18.55
N VAL A 353 6.99 -11.05 18.51
CA VAL A 353 5.61 -11.10 18.99
C VAL A 353 5.58 -11.87 20.30
N THR A 354 5.12 -11.19 21.35
CA THR A 354 4.92 -11.77 22.68
C THR A 354 3.48 -12.24 22.81
N MET A 355 3.31 -13.50 23.21
CA MET A 355 2.04 -14.16 23.48
C MET A 355 2.01 -14.56 24.96
N ASN A 356 0.90 -15.10 25.49
CA ASN A 356 0.85 -15.41 26.92
C ASN A 356 1.78 -16.57 27.31
N GLN A 357 2.02 -17.54 26.41
CA GLN A 357 2.84 -18.73 26.70
C GLN A 357 4.19 -18.75 25.96
N ALA A 358 4.41 -17.84 25.00
CA ALA A 358 5.59 -17.88 24.14
C ALA A 358 5.98 -16.53 23.53
N VAL A 359 7.20 -16.49 22.98
CA VAL A 359 7.71 -15.39 22.16
C VAL A 359 8.13 -15.94 20.80
N ALA A 360 7.60 -15.33 19.73
CA ALA A 360 7.99 -15.62 18.35
C ALA A 360 8.99 -14.56 17.87
N GLY A 361 10.23 -14.98 17.59
CA GLY A 361 11.27 -14.17 16.97
C GLY A 361 11.24 -14.35 15.45
N ILE A 362 10.94 -13.27 14.74
CA ILE A 362 10.55 -13.30 13.33
C ILE A 362 11.55 -12.51 12.49
N LYS A 363 12.00 -13.14 11.42
CA LYS A 363 12.82 -12.51 10.39
C LYS A 363 12.29 -12.90 9.01
N ALA A 364 11.86 -11.92 8.23
CA ALA A 364 11.50 -12.12 6.81
C ALA A 364 10.51 -13.27 6.54
N THR A 365 9.36 -13.32 7.22
CA THR A 365 8.48 -14.51 7.27
C THR A 365 6.99 -14.13 7.25
N THR A 366 6.15 -15.00 6.67
CA THR A 366 4.68 -14.98 6.77
C THR A 366 4.21 -16.07 7.74
N LEU A 367 3.44 -15.72 8.76
CA LEU A 367 3.03 -16.64 9.81
C LEU A 367 1.67 -16.28 10.42
N VAL A 368 1.04 -17.27 11.05
CA VAL A 368 -0.20 -17.13 11.81
C VAL A 368 0.09 -17.37 13.28
N LEU A 369 -0.35 -16.46 14.13
CA LEU A 369 -0.32 -16.59 15.58
C LEU A 369 -1.74 -16.64 16.09
N GLU A 370 -2.02 -17.62 16.94
CA GLU A 370 -3.32 -17.80 17.57
C GLU A 370 -3.12 -17.92 19.07
N GLU A 371 -3.81 -17.08 19.82
CA GLU A 371 -3.75 -17.03 21.27
C GLU A 371 -5.11 -17.36 21.86
N THR A 372 -5.12 -18.36 22.73
CA THR A 372 -6.26 -18.80 23.53
C THR A 372 -5.93 -18.64 25.01
N GLU A 373 -6.91 -18.82 25.90
CA GLU A 373 -6.67 -18.66 27.36
C GLU A 373 -5.51 -19.51 27.92
N ASN A 374 -5.23 -20.67 27.30
CA ASN A 374 -4.29 -21.65 27.84
C ASN A 374 -3.12 -22.00 26.90
N GLN A 375 -3.16 -21.53 25.65
CA GLN A 375 -2.23 -21.98 24.61
C GLN A 375 -1.91 -20.86 23.62
N SER A 376 -0.63 -20.80 23.24
CA SER A 376 -0.09 -19.99 22.15
C SER A 376 0.26 -20.90 20.98
N VAL A 377 -0.36 -20.70 19.83
CA VAL A 377 -0.17 -21.53 18.63
C VAL A 377 0.54 -20.70 17.55
N LEU A 378 1.64 -21.24 17.03
CA LEU A 378 2.37 -20.71 15.89
C LEU A 378 2.17 -21.63 14.68
N LYS A 379 1.84 -21.06 13.52
CA LYS A 379 1.83 -21.75 12.23
C LYS A 379 2.63 -20.95 11.21
N VAL A 380 3.62 -21.56 10.58
CA VAL A 380 4.49 -20.84 9.62
C VAL A 380 4.02 -21.11 8.19
N VAL A 381 3.61 -20.04 7.52
CA VAL A 381 3.13 -20.12 6.12
C VAL A 381 4.31 -20.06 5.16
N GLN A 382 5.29 -19.22 5.42
CA GLN A 382 6.48 -19.04 4.60
C GLN A 382 7.62 -18.48 5.44
N GLY A 383 8.81 -19.09 5.37
CA GLY A 383 9.99 -18.69 6.13
C GLY A 383 10.27 -19.63 7.31
N GLU A 384 10.97 -19.11 8.32
CA GLU A 384 11.36 -19.80 9.54
C GLU A 384 11.28 -18.87 10.75
N VAL A 385 10.88 -19.42 11.90
CA VAL A 385 10.60 -18.65 13.13
C VAL A 385 11.21 -19.33 14.34
N GLU A 386 11.89 -18.56 15.18
CA GLU A 386 12.29 -19.02 16.52
C GLU A 386 11.12 -18.88 17.48
N PHE A 387 10.61 -19.99 18.00
CA PHE A 387 9.54 -20.00 18.99
C PHE A 387 10.10 -20.39 20.35
N THR A 388 9.99 -19.49 21.32
CA THR A 388 10.52 -19.65 22.68
C THR A 388 9.38 -19.79 23.67
N SER A 389 9.32 -20.89 24.43
CA SER A 389 8.33 -21.02 25.53
C SER A 389 8.72 -20.12 26.70
N LEU A 390 7.76 -19.37 27.23
CA LEU A 390 7.95 -18.59 28.45
C LEU A 390 7.96 -19.46 29.72
N ALA A 391 7.34 -20.64 29.68
CA ALA A 391 7.28 -21.55 30.82
C ALA A 391 8.61 -22.27 31.07
N THR A 392 9.29 -22.69 30.00
CA THR A 392 10.52 -23.51 30.10
C THR A 392 11.78 -22.80 29.61
N GLY A 393 11.65 -21.70 28.86
CA GLY A 393 12.76 -21.06 28.16
C GLY A 393 13.27 -21.87 26.94
N GLU A 394 12.62 -22.99 26.62
CA GLU A 394 13.00 -23.84 25.50
C GLU A 394 12.72 -23.15 24.17
N LYS A 395 13.63 -23.32 23.22
CA LYS A 395 13.56 -22.70 21.89
C LYS A 395 13.46 -23.76 20.82
N GLN A 396 12.54 -23.58 19.89
CA GLN A 396 12.36 -24.46 18.75
C GLN A 396 12.24 -23.64 17.46
N MET A 397 12.94 -24.08 16.43
CA MET A 397 12.80 -23.52 15.07
C MET A 397 11.62 -24.18 14.39
N VAL A 398 10.71 -23.36 13.84
CA VAL A 398 9.51 -23.80 13.11
C VAL A 398 9.60 -23.29 11.68
N ARG A 399 9.36 -24.16 10.71
CA ARG A 399 9.51 -23.89 9.27
C ARG A 399 8.18 -23.88 8.54
N THR A 400 8.23 -23.47 7.29
CA THR A 400 7.08 -23.45 6.38
C THR A 400 6.29 -24.77 6.38
N GLY A 401 4.98 -24.68 6.62
CA GLY A 401 4.05 -25.82 6.71
C GLY A 401 3.98 -26.47 8.09
N GLU A 402 4.85 -26.06 9.02
CA GLU A 402 4.90 -26.58 10.38
C GLU A 402 4.09 -25.69 11.34
N MET A 403 3.57 -26.33 12.38
CA MET A 403 2.92 -25.69 13.51
C MET A 403 3.48 -26.16 14.84
N LEU A 404 3.41 -25.29 15.83
CA LEU A 404 3.92 -25.55 17.18
C LEU A 404 3.01 -24.89 18.21
N VAL A 405 2.77 -25.59 19.32
CA VAL A 405 1.91 -25.11 20.41
C VAL A 405 2.75 -24.95 21.67
N ALA A 406 2.64 -23.81 22.33
CA ALA A 406 3.16 -23.56 23.66
C ALA A 406 2.03 -23.50 24.68
N ASN A 407 2.26 -24.12 25.84
CA ASN A 407 1.35 -24.08 26.98
C ASN A 407 2.16 -24.03 28.30
N SER A 408 1.47 -24.09 29.42
CA SER A 408 2.09 -24.06 30.75
C SER A 408 3.08 -25.20 31.04
N SER A 409 3.07 -26.27 30.23
CA SER A 409 4.01 -27.40 30.34
C SER A 409 5.21 -27.27 29.41
N GLY A 410 5.28 -26.25 28.55
CA GLY A 410 6.37 -26.02 27.60
C GLY A 410 5.92 -26.10 26.14
N LEU A 411 6.83 -26.50 25.24
CA LEU A 411 6.58 -26.65 23.81
C LEU A 411 6.05 -28.05 23.47
N SER A 412 5.08 -28.12 22.56
CA SER A 412 4.64 -29.39 21.97
C SER A 412 5.68 -29.94 20.99
N LYS A 413 5.41 -31.13 20.44
CA LYS A 413 6.10 -31.57 19.23
C LYS A 413 5.62 -30.73 18.04
N ILE A 414 6.50 -30.54 17.06
CA ILE A 414 6.15 -29.96 15.76
C ILE A 414 5.11 -30.85 15.08
N ASP A 415 4.05 -30.23 14.59
CA ASP A 415 3.02 -30.87 13.76
C ASP A 415 2.91 -30.14 12.41
N TRP A 416 2.15 -30.70 11.48
CA TRP A 416 1.91 -30.12 10.16
C TRP A 416 0.47 -29.62 10.04
N PHE A 417 0.26 -28.56 9.27
CA PHE A 417 -1.08 -28.04 9.01
C PHE A 417 -1.34 -27.89 7.51
N ASP A 418 -2.61 -27.86 7.12
CA ASP A 418 -3.01 -27.64 5.73
C ASP A 418 -2.90 -26.15 5.36
N LEU A 419 -1.89 -25.82 4.56
CA LEU A 419 -1.63 -24.46 4.09
C LEU A 419 -2.78 -23.89 3.25
N GLU A 420 -3.47 -24.71 2.46
CA GLU A 420 -4.54 -24.26 1.58
C GLU A 420 -5.84 -24.01 2.35
N GLU A 421 -6.13 -24.83 3.36
CA GLU A 421 -7.24 -24.57 4.29
C GLU A 421 -7.00 -23.29 5.09
N GLU A 422 -5.79 -23.11 5.63
CA GLU A 422 -5.43 -21.92 6.38
C GLU A 422 -5.54 -20.67 5.49
N LYS A 423 -4.96 -20.68 4.27
CA LYS A 423 -5.11 -19.62 3.26
C LYS A 423 -6.56 -19.21 3.03
N LYS A 424 -7.42 -20.19 2.80
CA LYS A 424 -8.84 -19.97 2.52
C LYS A 424 -9.58 -19.33 3.70
N SER A 425 -9.14 -19.59 4.93
CA SER A 425 -9.72 -18.94 6.11
C SER A 425 -9.48 -17.42 6.12
N TRP A 426 -8.37 -16.96 5.53
CA TRP A 426 -7.99 -15.55 5.43
C TRP A 426 -8.59 -14.84 4.21
N GLU A 427 -8.81 -15.55 3.09
CA GLU A 427 -9.46 -14.99 1.89
C GLU A 427 -10.90 -14.48 2.16
N ASN A 428 -11.61 -15.08 3.13
CA ASN A 428 -12.99 -14.70 3.42
C ASN A 428 -13.12 -13.31 4.06
N LEU A 429 -12.06 -12.80 4.71
CA LEU A 429 -12.06 -11.49 5.36
C LEU A 429 -12.20 -10.32 4.36
N GLU A 430 -11.83 -10.55 3.10
CA GLU A 430 -11.70 -9.52 2.06
C GLU A 430 -12.99 -9.28 1.29
N SER A 431 -13.90 -10.25 1.31
CA SER A 431 -15.04 -10.26 0.41
C SER A 431 -16.21 -9.38 0.87
N GLY A 432 -16.23 -8.92 2.13
CA GLY A 432 -17.36 -8.19 2.72
C GLY A 432 -18.72 -8.89 2.57
N GLU A 433 -18.73 -10.14 2.09
CA GLU A 433 -19.92 -10.88 1.70
C GLU A 433 -20.08 -12.05 2.66
N ASN A 434 -20.67 -11.73 3.82
CA ASN A 434 -21.61 -12.64 4.45
C ASN A 434 -22.86 -12.76 3.55
N LYS A 435 -22.69 -13.19 2.28
CA LYS A 435 -23.80 -13.61 1.45
C LYS A 435 -24.22 -14.97 1.96
N SER A 436 -25.22 -14.94 2.84
CA SER A 436 -26.05 -16.10 3.09
C SER A 436 -26.41 -16.71 1.72
N LYS A 437 -26.02 -17.97 1.52
CA LYS A 437 -26.15 -18.78 0.29
C LYS A 437 -27.60 -19.00 -0.17
N SER A 438 -28.56 -18.23 0.35
CA SER A 438 -29.99 -18.45 0.21
C SER A 438 -30.61 -17.73 -1.00
N TRP A 439 -30.15 -16.53 -1.36
CA TRP A 439 -30.93 -15.69 -2.28
C TRP A 439 -30.83 -16.10 -3.77
N THR A 440 -29.67 -16.59 -4.23
CA THR A 440 -29.51 -17.03 -5.64
C THR A 440 -30.33 -18.28 -5.97
N ARG A 441 -30.62 -19.14 -4.98
CA ARG A 441 -31.55 -20.27 -5.15
C ARG A 441 -33.00 -19.80 -5.27
N PHE A 442 -33.40 -18.78 -4.50
CA PHE A 442 -34.75 -18.20 -4.60
C PHE A 442 -35.00 -17.50 -5.95
N PHE A 443 -34.01 -16.80 -6.50
CA PHE A 443 -34.17 -16.10 -7.78
C PHE A 443 -34.36 -17.08 -8.95
N TRP A 444 -33.60 -18.19 -8.99
CA TRP A 444 -33.78 -19.22 -10.02
C TRP A 444 -35.11 -19.98 -9.90
N VAL A 445 -35.59 -20.24 -8.67
CA VAL A 445 -36.91 -20.88 -8.46
C VAL A 445 -38.06 -19.97 -8.94
N LEU A 446 -37.97 -18.65 -8.70
CA LEU A 446 -38.95 -17.67 -9.19
C LEU A 446 -38.97 -17.57 -10.72
N VAL A 447 -37.80 -17.50 -11.36
CA VAL A 447 -37.69 -17.41 -12.83
C VAL A 447 -38.23 -18.69 -13.49
N ILE A 448 -37.90 -19.87 -12.96
CA ILE A 448 -38.41 -21.15 -13.47
C ILE A 448 -39.93 -21.24 -13.27
N GLY A 449 -40.45 -20.79 -12.12
CA GLY A 449 -41.88 -20.76 -11.84
C GLY A 449 -42.67 -19.87 -12.81
N VAL A 450 -42.15 -18.69 -13.12
CA VAL A 450 -42.77 -17.76 -14.09
C VAL A 450 -42.75 -18.35 -15.50
N LEU A 451 -41.64 -18.93 -15.94
CA LEU A 451 -41.54 -19.57 -17.26
C LEU A 451 -42.50 -20.76 -17.41
N ALA A 452 -42.70 -21.55 -16.36
CA ALA A 452 -43.67 -22.65 -16.36
C ALA A 452 -45.11 -22.12 -16.52
N LEU A 453 -45.48 -21.02 -15.86
CA LEU A 453 -46.79 -20.40 -16.00
C LEU A 453 -47.04 -19.86 -17.42
N PHE A 454 -46.04 -19.24 -18.04
CA PHE A 454 -46.13 -18.80 -19.44
C PHE A 454 -46.29 -19.98 -20.41
N ALA A 455 -45.58 -21.09 -20.19
CA ALA A 455 -45.70 -22.28 -21.03
C ALA A 455 -47.11 -22.92 -20.92
N VAL A 456 -47.67 -22.98 -19.71
CA VAL A 456 -49.04 -23.48 -19.48
C VAL A 456 -50.07 -22.55 -20.14
N GLY A 457 -49.94 -21.24 -19.98
CA GLY A 457 -50.81 -20.26 -20.62
C GLY A 457 -50.77 -20.35 -22.16
N TYR A 458 -49.57 -20.48 -22.73
CA TYR A 458 -49.40 -20.67 -24.17
C TYR A 458 -50.05 -21.96 -24.68
N PHE A 459 -49.93 -23.07 -23.94
CA PHE A 459 -50.53 -24.34 -24.29
C PHE A 459 -52.07 -24.28 -24.30
N PHE A 460 -52.68 -23.63 -23.31
CA PHE A 460 -54.14 -23.43 -23.27
C PHE A 460 -54.65 -22.46 -24.35
N ALA A 461 -53.88 -21.43 -24.68
CA ALA A 461 -54.23 -20.50 -25.76
C ALA A 461 -54.21 -21.19 -27.14
N LYS A 462 -53.28 -22.11 -27.37
CA LYS A 462 -53.18 -22.85 -28.64
C LYS A 462 -54.27 -23.90 -28.83
N LYS A 463 -54.85 -24.44 -27.75
CA LYS A 463 -55.92 -25.45 -27.82
C LYS A 463 -57.32 -24.89 -28.14
N LYS A 464 -57.47 -23.56 -28.17
CA LYS A 464 -58.74 -22.86 -28.48
C LYS A 464 -58.84 -22.34 -29.93
N LYS A 465 -57.81 -22.54 -30.74
CA LYS A 465 -57.87 -22.42 -32.20
C LYS A 465 -57.82 -23.81 -32.81
#